data_AF-A0A2C9T581-F1
#
_entry.id   AF-A0A2C9T581-F1
#
_cell.length_a   1.000
_cell.length_b   1.000
_cell.length_c   1.000
_cell.angle_alpha   90.00
_cell.angle_beta   90.00
_cell.angle_gamma   90.00
#
_symmetry.space_group_name_H-M   'P 1'
#
loop_
_entity.id
_entity.type
_entity.pdbx_description
1 polymer ?
#
loop_
_entity_poly.entity_id
_entity_poly.type
_entity_poly.pdbx_seq_one_letter_code
_entity_poly.pdbx_strand_id
1 'polypeptide(L)'
;MGTGQIVGYRRVSTMDQNTDRQLDGFDLDEVFTDHASGKDTNRPELQAMMKHVRKGDEVVVHSMDRLARSLVDLRRTVDELTGKGVRVRFVKEGLTFGDTSDPCAVLMLSVMGAVAEFERSLLLERQREGIAIAKTKGVYKGRKPALSDEQIAEVKSRLAAGESATALANKYGVSRATIYNTNPWTEEHVIAVDDLYRRHGCVLGSAHPEIIALADRLQRVPSSVALRMRDLAAAHDEPGVYPSSKGSVAFTKLDRKVADR
;
A
#
# COMPACT_ATOMS: atom_id res chain seq x y z
N MET A 1 -36.15 5.18 26.57
CA MET A 1 -35.11 4.41 25.85
C MET A 1 -35.85 3.31 25.10
N GLY A 2 -35.79 3.28 23.77
CA GLY A 2 -36.48 2.24 23.01
C GLY A 2 -35.92 0.87 23.40
N THR A 3 -36.79 -0.06 23.77
CA THR A 3 -36.45 -1.48 23.92
C THR A 3 -35.89 -1.97 22.60
N GLY A 4 -34.64 -2.41 22.59
CA GLY A 4 -34.03 -3.04 21.41
C GLY A 4 -34.72 -4.36 21.07
N GLN A 5 -34.66 -4.74 19.80
CA GLN A 5 -35.32 -5.96 19.31
C GLN A 5 -34.44 -7.20 19.52
N ILE A 6 -35.07 -8.35 19.68
CA ILE A 6 -34.43 -9.66 19.69
C ILE A 6 -34.59 -10.29 18.30
N VAL A 7 -33.50 -10.33 17.54
CA VAL A 7 -33.47 -10.80 16.15
C VAL A 7 -32.85 -12.18 16.09
N GLY A 8 -33.55 -13.16 15.52
CA GLY A 8 -33.04 -14.51 15.31
C GLY A 8 -32.30 -14.64 13.98
N TYR A 9 -31.18 -15.37 13.98
CA TYR A 9 -30.56 -15.83 12.75
C TYR A 9 -30.48 -17.36 12.70
N ARG A 10 -31.01 -17.93 11.62
CA ARG A 10 -31.07 -19.37 11.37
C ARG A 10 -30.36 -19.71 10.08
N ARG A 11 -29.66 -20.85 10.08
CA ARG A 11 -29.06 -21.44 8.88
C ARG A 11 -29.44 -22.91 8.81
N VAL A 12 -30.34 -23.23 7.91
CA VAL A 12 -30.92 -24.57 7.75
C VAL A 12 -30.32 -25.23 6.51
N SER A 13 -30.11 -26.55 6.57
CA SER A 13 -29.74 -27.34 5.39
C SER A 13 -30.98 -28.07 4.88
N THR A 14 -31.06 -28.33 3.58
CA THR A 14 -32.19 -29.05 2.96
C THR A 14 -32.49 -30.43 3.57
N MET A 15 -31.60 -31.00 4.38
CA MET A 15 -31.74 -32.34 4.96
C MET A 15 -32.25 -32.32 6.41
N ASP A 16 -32.39 -31.16 7.06
CA ASP A 16 -32.47 -31.10 8.53
C ASP A 16 -33.74 -30.38 9.02
N GLN A 17 -34.92 -31.03 8.91
CA GLN A 17 -36.21 -30.50 9.41
C GLN A 17 -36.21 -30.20 10.92
N ASN A 18 -35.26 -30.76 11.69
CA ASN A 18 -35.12 -30.46 13.12
C ASN A 18 -34.45 -29.10 13.39
N THR A 19 -33.73 -28.52 12.42
CA THR A 19 -33.12 -27.19 12.59
C THR A 19 -34.16 -26.06 12.71
N ASP A 20 -35.40 -26.31 12.26
CA ASP A 20 -36.51 -25.36 12.35
C ASP A 20 -36.95 -25.07 13.79
N ARG A 21 -36.59 -25.90 14.77
CA ARG A 21 -36.99 -25.73 16.19
C ARG A 21 -35.92 -25.11 17.09
N GLN A 22 -34.78 -24.71 16.52
CA GLN A 22 -33.59 -24.36 17.30
C GLN A 22 -33.70 -23.06 18.10
N LEU A 23 -34.57 -22.13 17.69
CA LEU A 23 -34.79 -20.87 18.40
C LEU A 23 -36.24 -20.71 18.91
N ASP A 24 -37.05 -21.76 18.89
CA ASP A 24 -38.49 -21.68 19.22
C ASP A 24 -38.75 -21.38 20.71
N GLY A 25 -37.72 -21.48 21.57
CA GLY A 25 -37.77 -21.10 22.98
C GLY A 25 -37.49 -19.62 23.26
N PHE A 26 -37.30 -18.79 22.23
CA PHE A 26 -37.03 -17.36 22.37
C PHE A 26 -38.18 -16.54 21.79
N ASP A 27 -38.54 -15.46 22.48
CA ASP A 27 -39.45 -14.44 21.96
C ASP A 27 -38.65 -13.55 21.00
N LEU A 28 -38.76 -13.84 19.69
CA LEU A 28 -37.98 -13.18 18.63
C LEU A 28 -38.90 -12.22 17.88
N ASP A 29 -38.48 -10.96 17.76
CA ASP A 29 -39.20 -9.93 17.01
C ASP A 29 -39.12 -10.16 15.49
N GLU A 30 -37.97 -10.65 15.02
CA GLU A 30 -37.72 -10.93 13.59
C GLU A 30 -36.75 -12.09 13.42
N VAL A 31 -36.88 -12.87 12.34
CA VAL A 31 -36.01 -14.03 12.08
C VAL A 31 -35.54 -14.05 10.63
N PHE A 32 -34.22 -14.11 10.46
CA PHE A 32 -33.54 -14.23 9.17
C PHE A 32 -33.07 -15.66 8.96
N THR A 33 -33.44 -16.30 7.84
CA THR A 33 -33.16 -17.73 7.60
C THR A 33 -32.45 -17.98 6.28
N ASP A 34 -31.16 -18.33 6.34
CA ASP A 34 -30.42 -18.78 5.17
C ASP A 34 -30.60 -20.29 4.93
N HIS A 35 -30.89 -20.65 3.67
CA HIS A 35 -30.96 -22.04 3.23
C HIS A 35 -29.64 -22.47 2.58
N ALA A 36 -28.89 -23.36 3.24
CA ALA A 36 -27.66 -23.91 2.70
C ALA A 36 -27.94 -25.20 1.91
N SER A 37 -27.93 -25.14 0.58
CA SER A 37 -27.65 -26.33 -0.24
C SER A 37 -26.14 -26.60 -0.22
N GLY A 38 -25.71 -27.86 -0.31
CA GLY A 38 -24.32 -28.29 -0.03
C GLY A 38 -23.17 -27.60 -0.79
N LYS A 39 -23.46 -26.71 -1.75
CA LYS A 39 -22.47 -25.88 -2.46
C LYS A 39 -22.66 -24.36 -2.30
N ASP A 40 -23.74 -23.89 -1.70
CA ASP A 40 -24.04 -22.46 -1.69
C ASP A 40 -23.23 -21.72 -0.63
N THR A 41 -22.44 -20.74 -1.07
CA THR A 41 -21.67 -19.83 -0.23
C THR A 41 -22.41 -18.55 0.10
N ASN A 42 -23.51 -18.29 -0.61
CA ASN A 42 -24.26 -17.05 -0.48
C ASN A 42 -25.11 -17.08 0.79
N ARG A 43 -25.11 -15.96 1.52
CA ARG A 43 -25.84 -15.80 2.78
C ARG A 43 -26.62 -14.48 2.76
N PRO A 44 -27.57 -14.32 1.82
CA PRO A 44 -28.30 -13.08 1.65
C PRO A 44 -29.05 -12.66 2.91
N GLU A 45 -29.60 -13.60 3.68
CA GLU A 45 -30.35 -13.30 4.89
C GLU A 45 -29.45 -12.87 6.05
N LEU A 46 -28.24 -13.45 6.17
CA LEU A 46 -27.24 -12.89 7.08
C LEU A 46 -26.94 -11.43 6.72
N GLN A 47 -26.72 -11.13 5.44
CA GLN A 47 -26.41 -9.76 5.01
C GLN A 47 -27.59 -8.80 5.23
N ALA A 48 -28.83 -9.27 5.06
CA ALA A 48 -30.03 -8.51 5.37
C ALA A 48 -30.13 -8.21 6.88
N MET A 49 -29.94 -9.23 7.73
CA MET A 49 -29.90 -9.08 9.19
C MET A 49 -28.84 -8.06 9.62
N MET A 50 -27.62 -8.17 9.10
CA MET A 50 -26.51 -7.27 9.42
C MET A 50 -26.81 -5.80 9.09
N LYS A 51 -27.70 -5.53 8.12
CA LYS A 51 -28.19 -4.19 7.77
C LYS A 51 -29.41 -3.76 8.58
N HIS A 52 -30.23 -4.71 9.01
CA HIS A 52 -31.44 -4.49 9.77
C HIS A 52 -31.14 -4.07 11.22
N VAL A 53 -30.26 -4.80 11.89
CA VAL A 53 -29.98 -4.61 13.33
C VAL A 53 -29.33 -3.26 13.62
N ARG A 54 -29.70 -2.67 14.76
CA ARG A 54 -29.25 -1.36 15.24
C ARG A 54 -28.82 -1.42 16.70
N LYS A 55 -28.20 -0.35 17.16
CA LYS A 55 -27.76 -0.21 18.56
C LYS A 55 -28.88 -0.54 19.54
N GLY A 56 -28.59 -1.43 20.50
CA GLY A 56 -29.50 -1.87 21.54
C GLY A 56 -30.20 -3.19 21.24
N ASP A 57 -30.20 -3.64 19.98
CA ASP A 57 -30.76 -4.94 19.59
C ASP A 57 -29.87 -6.10 20.05
N GLU A 58 -30.43 -7.30 20.02
CA GLU A 58 -29.76 -8.54 20.33
C GLU A 58 -29.99 -9.57 19.23
N VAL A 59 -28.90 -10.07 18.65
CA VAL A 59 -28.92 -11.17 17.68
C VAL A 59 -28.79 -12.49 18.43
N VAL A 60 -29.77 -13.36 18.28
CA VAL A 60 -29.76 -14.72 18.85
C VAL A 60 -29.48 -15.72 17.74
N VAL A 61 -28.44 -16.52 17.94
CA VAL A 61 -28.03 -17.59 17.03
C VAL A 61 -27.93 -18.89 17.82
N HIS A 62 -28.33 -20.01 17.23
CA HIS A 62 -28.28 -21.29 17.93
C HIS A 62 -26.85 -21.69 18.30
N SER A 63 -25.91 -21.62 17.37
CA SER A 63 -24.51 -21.97 17.60
C SER A 63 -23.53 -21.23 16.70
N MET A 64 -22.25 -21.21 17.08
CA MET A 64 -21.20 -20.47 16.36
C MET A 64 -21.01 -20.93 14.90
N ASP A 65 -21.09 -22.23 14.65
CA ASP A 65 -20.99 -22.84 13.30
C ASP A 65 -22.13 -22.42 12.36
N ARG A 66 -23.24 -21.94 12.94
CA ARG A 66 -24.38 -21.42 12.17
C ARG A 66 -24.16 -19.98 11.78
N LEU A 67 -23.48 -19.18 12.61
CA LEU A 67 -23.15 -17.79 12.28
C LEU A 67 -21.96 -17.67 11.33
N ALA A 68 -20.98 -18.57 11.37
CA ALA A 68 -19.74 -18.39 10.60
C ALA A 68 -19.11 -19.69 10.13
N ARG A 69 -18.31 -19.61 9.06
CA ARG A 69 -17.62 -20.78 8.45
C ARG A 69 -16.18 -20.97 8.93
N SER A 70 -15.61 -19.95 9.55
CA SER A 70 -14.28 -19.98 10.15
C SER A 70 -14.25 -19.07 11.37
N LEU A 71 -13.25 -19.24 12.23
CA LEU A 71 -13.06 -18.36 13.39
C LEU A 71 -12.80 -16.90 12.97
N VAL A 72 -12.15 -16.68 11.82
CA VAL A 72 -11.94 -15.35 11.26
C VAL A 72 -13.26 -14.69 10.85
N ASP A 73 -14.12 -15.43 10.15
CA ASP A 73 -15.44 -14.94 9.74
C ASP A 73 -16.34 -14.68 10.97
N LEU A 74 -16.25 -15.55 11.98
CA LEU A 74 -16.96 -15.41 13.24
C LEU A 74 -16.54 -14.13 13.98
N ARG A 75 -15.23 -13.96 14.19
CA ARG A 75 -14.67 -12.76 14.84
C ARG A 75 -15.12 -11.50 14.12
N ARG A 76 -14.95 -11.44 12.79
CA ARG A 76 -15.34 -10.28 11.99
C ARG A 76 -16.83 -9.95 12.17
N THR A 77 -17.69 -10.97 12.10
CA THR A 77 -19.15 -10.78 12.22
C THR A 77 -19.55 -10.29 13.61
N VAL A 78 -18.96 -10.87 14.66
CA VAL A 78 -19.19 -10.45 16.05
C VAL A 78 -18.65 -9.04 16.30
N ASP A 79 -17.45 -8.71 15.81
CA ASP A 79 -16.85 -7.37 15.94
C ASP A 79 -17.71 -6.31 15.22
N GLU A 80 -18.27 -6.62 14.05
CA GLU A 80 -19.15 -5.71 13.33
C GLU A 80 -20.47 -5.46 14.07
N LEU A 81 -21.09 -6.50 14.63
CA LEU A 81 -22.33 -6.40 15.40
C LEU A 81 -22.10 -5.64 16.72
N THR A 82 -21.10 -6.05 17.49
CA THR A 82 -20.77 -5.41 18.77
C THR A 82 -20.30 -3.96 18.58
N GLY A 83 -19.59 -3.65 17.50
CA GLY A 83 -19.23 -2.28 17.10
C GLY A 83 -20.44 -1.39 16.79
N LYS A 84 -21.56 -1.97 16.32
CA LYS A 84 -22.86 -1.28 16.17
C LYS A 84 -23.61 -1.12 17.51
N GLY A 85 -23.10 -1.69 18.59
CA GLY A 85 -23.77 -1.75 19.89
C GLY A 85 -24.91 -2.78 19.94
N VAL A 86 -24.80 -3.85 19.13
CA VAL A 86 -25.70 -5.00 19.10
C VAL A 86 -25.11 -6.11 19.97
N ARG A 87 -25.93 -6.77 20.80
CA ARG A 87 -25.52 -7.98 21.52
C ARG A 87 -25.63 -9.21 20.63
N VAL A 88 -24.76 -10.19 20.78
CA VAL A 88 -24.79 -11.46 20.03
C VAL A 88 -24.80 -12.61 21.01
N ARG A 89 -25.89 -13.38 21.05
CA ARG A 89 -26.07 -14.53 21.93
C ARG A 89 -26.00 -15.83 21.15
N PHE A 90 -25.19 -16.76 21.63
CA PHE A 90 -25.11 -18.14 21.15
C PHE A 90 -25.74 -19.09 22.16
N VAL A 91 -26.84 -19.73 21.77
CA VAL A 91 -27.67 -20.55 22.66
C VAL A 91 -26.94 -21.81 23.13
N LYS A 92 -26.32 -22.54 22.20
CA LYS A 92 -25.65 -23.82 22.47
C LYS A 92 -24.40 -23.65 23.31
N GLU A 93 -23.60 -22.63 23.02
CA GLU A 93 -22.36 -22.34 23.75
C GLU A 93 -22.61 -21.57 25.05
N GLY A 94 -23.79 -20.98 25.25
CA GLY A 94 -24.12 -20.17 26.41
C GLY A 94 -23.31 -18.87 26.49
N LEU A 95 -22.89 -18.33 25.34
CA LEU A 95 -22.01 -17.16 25.26
C LEU A 95 -22.77 -15.94 24.74
N THR A 96 -22.54 -14.79 25.36
CA THR A 96 -23.08 -13.50 24.89
C THR A 96 -21.97 -12.48 24.71
N PHE A 97 -21.89 -11.91 23.50
CA PHE A 97 -20.94 -10.86 23.13
C PHE A 97 -21.66 -9.51 23.06
N GLY A 98 -20.99 -8.43 23.48
CA GLY A 98 -21.55 -7.06 23.45
C GLY A 98 -21.72 -6.44 24.85
N ASP A 99 -21.88 -7.26 25.88
CA ASP A 99 -21.73 -6.83 27.27
C ASP A 99 -20.33 -7.23 27.77
N THR A 100 -19.53 -6.23 28.13
CA THR A 100 -18.13 -6.37 28.59
C THR A 100 -17.94 -7.16 29.89
N SER A 101 -18.99 -7.80 30.43
CA SER A 101 -18.99 -8.47 31.73
C SER A 101 -18.90 -9.99 31.69
N ASP A 102 -19.04 -10.66 30.53
CA ASP A 102 -18.89 -12.12 30.44
C ASP A 102 -17.39 -12.49 30.22
N PRO A 103 -16.68 -13.05 31.22
CA PRO A 103 -15.27 -13.38 31.09
C PRO A 103 -15.00 -14.48 30.06
N CYS A 104 -15.97 -15.39 29.85
CA CYS A 104 -15.85 -16.46 28.86
C CYS A 104 -15.94 -15.91 27.44
N ALA A 105 -16.84 -14.95 27.19
CA ALA A 105 -16.93 -14.25 25.91
C ALA A 105 -15.64 -13.46 25.60
N VAL A 106 -15.07 -12.78 26.60
CA VAL A 106 -13.80 -12.05 26.46
C VAL A 106 -12.63 -12.98 26.12
N LEU A 107 -12.51 -14.11 26.83
CA LEU A 107 -11.50 -15.12 26.54
C LEU A 107 -11.66 -15.68 25.12
N MET A 108 -12.89 -15.99 24.72
CA MET A 108 -13.17 -16.57 23.41
C MET A 108 -12.83 -15.60 22.27
N LEU A 109 -13.16 -14.32 22.39
CA LEU A 109 -12.73 -13.28 21.42
C LEU A 109 -11.20 -13.18 21.34
N SER A 110 -10.52 -13.29 22.48
CA SER A 110 -9.06 -13.24 22.55
C SER A 110 -8.42 -14.43 21.81
N VAL A 111 -8.97 -15.64 21.99
CA VAL A 111 -8.52 -16.85 21.28
C VAL A 111 -8.77 -16.73 19.78
N MET A 112 -9.97 -16.31 19.37
CA MET A 112 -10.27 -16.06 17.96
C MET A 112 -9.33 -15.02 17.36
N GLY A 113 -8.99 -14.00 18.15
CA GLY A 113 -8.04 -12.97 17.75
C GLY A 113 -6.64 -13.52 17.49
N ALA A 114 -6.13 -14.32 18.42
CA ALA A 114 -4.82 -14.97 18.30
C ALA A 114 -4.75 -15.92 17.09
N VAL A 115 -5.81 -16.69 16.82
CA VAL A 115 -5.86 -17.58 15.65
C VAL A 115 -5.82 -16.77 14.35
N ALA A 116 -6.57 -15.67 14.26
CA ALA A 116 -6.57 -14.82 13.08
C ALA A 116 -5.19 -14.19 12.81
N GLU A 117 -4.47 -13.77 13.86
CA GLU A 117 -3.11 -13.26 13.75
C GLU A 117 -2.11 -14.33 13.31
N PHE A 118 -2.25 -15.55 13.85
CA PHE A 118 -1.45 -16.71 13.47
C PHE A 118 -1.65 -17.11 12.00
N GLU A 119 -2.90 -17.15 11.50
CA GLU A 119 -3.14 -17.43 10.08
C GLU A 119 -2.54 -16.36 9.17
N ARG A 120 -2.63 -15.08 9.57
CA ARG A 120 -2.04 -13.96 8.83
C ARG A 120 -0.52 -14.06 8.78
N SER A 121 0.13 -14.48 9.86
CA SER A 121 1.59 -14.64 9.88
C SER A 121 2.05 -15.76 8.94
N LEU A 122 1.36 -16.91 8.94
CA LEU A 122 1.63 -18.03 8.03
C LEU A 122 1.44 -17.65 6.55
N LEU A 123 0.41 -16.84 6.24
CA LEU A 123 0.19 -16.36 4.87
C LEU A 123 1.35 -15.47 4.41
N LEU A 124 1.79 -14.54 5.26
CA LEU A 124 2.93 -13.66 4.96
C LEU A 124 4.24 -14.43 4.81
N GLU A 125 4.46 -15.47 5.60
CA GLU A 125 5.60 -16.37 5.48
C GLU A 125 5.64 -17.04 4.10
N ARG A 126 4.54 -17.70 3.70
CA ARG A 126 4.41 -18.31 2.37
C ARG A 126 4.58 -17.31 1.23
N GLN A 127 4.08 -16.09 1.41
CA GLN A 127 4.27 -15.03 0.42
C GLN A 127 5.76 -14.67 0.27
N ARG A 128 6.49 -14.55 1.39
CA ARG A 128 7.94 -14.26 1.36
C ARG A 128 8.71 -15.38 0.68
N GLU A 129 8.39 -16.63 0.96
CA GLU A 129 8.98 -17.80 0.28
C GLU A 129 8.72 -17.76 -1.22
N GLY A 130 7.46 -17.51 -1.62
CA GLY A 130 7.07 -17.37 -3.02
C GLY A 130 7.82 -16.23 -3.73
N ILE A 131 7.95 -15.07 -3.07
CA ILE A 131 8.73 -13.93 -3.58
C ILE A 131 10.21 -14.30 -3.72
N ALA A 132 10.80 -15.00 -2.74
CA ALA A 132 12.20 -15.42 -2.79
C ALA A 132 12.44 -16.35 -3.99
N ILE A 133 11.57 -17.34 -4.21
CA ILE A 133 11.63 -18.24 -5.36
C ILE A 133 11.43 -17.47 -6.68
N ALA A 134 10.50 -16.51 -6.73
CA ALA A 134 10.27 -15.71 -7.93
C ALA A 134 11.45 -14.76 -8.24
N LYS A 135 12.15 -14.25 -7.21
CA LYS A 135 13.39 -13.49 -7.35
C LYS A 135 14.53 -14.35 -7.90
N THR A 136 14.74 -15.56 -7.38
CA THR A 136 15.78 -16.47 -7.91
C THR A 136 15.49 -16.88 -9.35
N LYS A 137 14.21 -17.02 -9.72
CA LYS A 137 13.75 -17.27 -11.10
C LYS A 137 13.77 -16.03 -12.01
N GLY A 138 14.13 -14.84 -11.51
CA GLY A 138 14.20 -13.61 -12.30
C GLY A 138 12.85 -13.11 -12.83
N VAL A 139 11.74 -13.47 -12.19
CA VAL A 139 10.38 -13.10 -12.64
C VAL A 139 10.14 -11.59 -12.51
N TYR A 140 10.70 -10.96 -11.47
CA TYR A 140 10.55 -9.53 -11.23
C TYR A 140 11.50 -8.71 -12.12
N LYS A 141 10.97 -8.17 -13.22
CA LYS A 141 11.71 -7.28 -14.15
C LYS A 141 11.53 -5.78 -13.85
N GLY A 142 10.98 -5.45 -12.68
CA GLY A 142 10.66 -4.09 -12.29
C GLY A 142 9.49 -3.49 -13.07
N ARG A 143 9.27 -2.18 -12.88
CA ARG A 143 8.28 -1.42 -13.65
C ARG A 143 8.76 -1.32 -15.09
N LYS A 144 7.88 -1.61 -16.06
CA LYS A 144 8.19 -1.39 -17.48
C LYS A 144 8.60 0.07 -17.70
N PRO A 145 9.69 0.34 -18.44
CA PRO A 145 10.08 1.70 -18.81
C PRO A 145 8.91 2.45 -19.46
N ALA A 146 8.77 3.73 -19.14
CA ALA A 146 7.71 4.58 -19.71
C ALA A 146 8.00 5.03 -21.15
N LEU A 147 9.27 4.96 -21.56
CA LEU A 147 9.74 5.25 -22.91
C LEU A 147 10.50 4.03 -23.43
N SER A 148 10.34 3.74 -24.72
CA SER A 148 11.17 2.76 -25.46
C SER A 148 12.59 3.28 -25.68
N ASP A 149 13.51 2.39 -26.04
CA ASP A 149 14.91 2.75 -26.30
C ASP A 149 15.03 3.72 -27.48
N GLU A 150 14.18 3.58 -28.50
CA GLU A 150 14.11 4.51 -29.63
C GLU A 150 13.61 5.89 -29.20
N GLN A 151 12.56 5.93 -28.35
CA GLN A 151 12.05 7.19 -27.80
C GLN A 151 13.07 7.87 -26.89
N ILE A 152 13.84 7.10 -26.12
CA ILE A 152 14.94 7.61 -25.29
C ILE A 152 16.02 8.25 -26.17
N ALA A 153 16.42 7.59 -27.26
CA ALA A 153 17.39 8.14 -28.20
C ALA A 153 16.89 9.43 -28.88
N GLU A 154 15.61 9.45 -29.29
CA GLU A 154 14.99 10.63 -29.89
C GLU A 154 14.91 11.80 -28.89
N VAL A 155 14.49 11.53 -27.65
CA VAL A 155 14.44 12.52 -26.57
C VAL A 155 15.83 13.09 -26.28
N LYS A 156 16.87 12.26 -26.24
CA LYS A 156 18.27 12.70 -26.05
C LYS A 156 18.71 13.65 -27.16
N SER A 157 18.49 13.28 -28.42
CA SER A 157 18.87 14.10 -29.57
C SER A 157 18.16 15.46 -29.58
N ARG A 158 16.84 15.46 -29.30
CA ARG A 158 16.03 16.68 -29.27
C ARG A 158 16.38 17.60 -28.09
N LEU A 159 16.68 17.02 -26.92
CA LEU A 159 17.20 17.79 -25.78
C LEU A 159 18.55 18.44 -26.11
N ALA A 160 19.45 17.72 -26.79
CA ALA A 160 20.73 18.27 -27.23
C ALA A 160 20.57 19.38 -28.28
N ALA A 161 19.55 19.29 -29.14
CA ALA A 161 19.16 20.34 -30.08
C ALA A 161 18.47 21.56 -29.42
N GLY A 162 18.29 21.54 -28.09
CA GLY A 162 17.72 22.66 -27.34
C GLY A 162 16.19 22.67 -27.22
N GLU A 163 15.51 21.59 -27.60
CA GLU A 163 14.05 21.48 -27.42
C GLU A 163 13.68 21.43 -25.92
N SER A 164 12.58 22.10 -25.55
CA SER A 164 12.16 22.18 -24.15
C SER A 164 11.77 20.82 -23.59
N ALA A 165 12.32 20.45 -22.43
CA ALA A 165 11.95 19.24 -21.70
C ALA A 165 10.44 19.19 -21.35
N THR A 166 9.78 20.34 -21.23
CA THR A 166 8.33 20.41 -21.01
C THR A 166 7.55 20.04 -22.28
N ALA A 167 8.00 20.49 -23.45
CA ALA A 167 7.38 20.14 -24.73
C ALA A 167 7.52 18.64 -25.01
N LEU A 168 8.70 18.07 -24.76
CA LEU A 168 8.95 16.64 -24.88
C LEU A 168 8.13 15.82 -23.88
N ALA A 169 8.06 16.24 -22.61
CA ALA A 169 7.23 15.59 -21.60
C ALA A 169 5.76 15.49 -22.02
N ASN A 170 5.19 16.58 -22.54
CA ASN A 170 3.82 16.61 -23.06
C ASN A 170 3.65 15.71 -24.29
N LYS A 171 4.60 15.76 -25.24
CA LYS A 171 4.58 14.95 -26.47
C LYS A 171 4.56 13.45 -26.17
N TYR A 172 5.38 12.99 -25.24
CA TYR A 172 5.48 11.57 -24.89
C TYR A 172 4.55 11.15 -23.74
N GLY A 173 3.75 12.07 -23.19
CA GLY A 173 2.83 11.77 -22.09
C GLY A 173 3.53 11.34 -20.78
N VAL A 174 4.74 11.84 -20.53
CA VAL A 174 5.56 11.48 -19.36
C VAL A 174 5.87 12.71 -18.50
N SER A 175 6.36 12.49 -17.28
CA SER A 175 6.79 13.59 -16.43
C SER A 175 8.08 14.23 -16.97
N ARG A 176 8.31 15.52 -16.67
CA ARG A 176 9.61 16.18 -16.92
C ARG A 176 10.79 15.43 -16.29
N ALA A 177 10.58 14.83 -15.12
CA ALA A 177 11.60 14.01 -14.45
C ALA A 177 11.96 12.76 -15.28
N THR A 178 10.98 12.13 -15.94
CA THR A 178 11.21 10.99 -16.85
C THR A 178 12.09 11.41 -18.03
N ILE A 179 11.86 12.61 -18.60
CA ILE A 179 12.67 13.16 -19.69
C ILE A 179 14.11 13.39 -19.23
N TYR A 180 14.35 14.00 -18.07
CA TYR A 180 15.72 14.17 -17.56
C TYR A 180 16.42 12.86 -17.20
N ASN A 181 15.68 11.86 -16.71
CA ASN A 181 16.21 10.55 -16.37
C ASN A 181 16.62 9.72 -17.60
N THR A 182 16.29 10.16 -18.83
CA THR A 182 16.77 9.50 -20.04
C THR A 182 18.28 9.64 -20.26
N ASN A 183 18.91 10.70 -19.73
CA ASN A 183 20.36 10.93 -19.79
C ASN A 183 20.95 11.12 -18.38
N PRO A 184 21.11 10.03 -17.59
CA PRO A 184 21.58 10.11 -16.21
C PRO A 184 23.03 10.63 -16.14
N TRP A 185 23.35 11.35 -15.05
CA TRP A 185 24.74 11.72 -14.76
C TRP A 185 25.55 10.48 -14.38
N THR A 186 26.71 10.30 -15.02
CA THR A 186 27.69 9.26 -14.63
C THR A 186 28.69 9.85 -13.66
N GLU A 187 29.42 9.01 -12.95
CA GLU A 187 30.48 9.44 -12.05
C GLU A 187 31.54 10.28 -12.77
N GLU A 188 31.96 9.85 -13.96
CA GLU A 188 32.90 10.56 -14.83
C GLU A 188 32.40 11.97 -15.21
N HIS A 189 31.10 12.12 -15.48
CA HIS A 189 30.51 13.42 -15.76
C HIS A 189 30.62 14.36 -14.55
N VAL A 190 30.29 13.85 -13.35
CA VAL A 190 30.31 14.65 -12.13
C VAL A 190 31.74 15.01 -11.73
N ILE A 191 32.69 14.07 -11.86
CA ILE A 191 34.14 14.32 -11.66
C ILE A 191 34.62 15.42 -12.59
N ALA A 192 34.25 15.37 -13.87
CA ALA A 192 34.68 16.39 -14.83
C ALA A 192 34.17 17.80 -14.50
N VAL A 193 32.97 17.91 -13.93
CA VAL A 193 32.42 19.20 -13.45
C VAL A 193 33.15 19.65 -12.18
N ASP A 194 33.42 18.73 -11.27
CA ASP A 194 34.16 19.00 -10.04
C ASP A 194 35.60 19.46 -10.31
N ASP A 195 36.32 18.78 -11.21
CA ASP A 195 37.67 19.14 -11.64
C ASP A 195 37.71 20.54 -12.27
N LEU A 196 36.67 20.89 -13.05
CA LEU A 196 36.53 22.22 -13.63
C LEU A 196 36.36 23.28 -12.53
N TYR A 197 35.55 23.00 -11.51
CA TYR A 197 35.37 23.88 -10.35
C TYR A 197 36.68 24.07 -9.58
N ARG A 198 37.37 22.97 -9.22
CA ARG A 198 38.64 23.03 -8.49
C ARG A 198 39.73 23.81 -9.23
N ARG A 199 39.74 23.74 -10.56
CA ARG A 199 40.72 24.46 -11.40
C ARG A 199 40.50 25.97 -11.42
N HIS A 200 39.24 26.41 -11.41
CA HIS A 200 38.88 27.84 -11.42
C HIS A 200 38.74 28.46 -10.03
N GLY A 201 38.44 27.64 -9.03
CA GLY A 201 38.16 28.10 -7.66
C GLY A 201 36.88 28.92 -7.52
N CYS A 202 36.00 28.94 -8.54
CA CYS A 202 34.72 29.63 -8.49
C CYS A 202 33.68 28.99 -9.43
N VAL A 203 32.40 29.29 -9.20
CA VAL A 203 31.29 28.82 -10.05
C VAL A 203 31.25 29.61 -11.35
N LEU A 204 31.28 28.90 -12.48
CA LEU A 204 31.19 29.48 -13.81
C LEU A 204 29.74 29.51 -14.32
N GLY A 205 29.37 30.59 -15.00
CA GLY A 205 28.06 30.74 -15.62
C GLY A 205 27.89 29.87 -16.87
N SER A 206 26.63 29.62 -17.28
CA SER A 206 26.32 28.78 -18.44
C SER A 206 26.82 29.31 -19.79
N ALA A 207 27.18 30.58 -19.88
CA ALA A 207 27.76 31.20 -21.08
C ALA A 207 29.30 31.12 -21.11
N HIS A 208 29.95 30.59 -20.07
CA HIS A 208 31.40 30.52 -20.02
C HIS A 208 31.95 29.52 -21.05
N PRO A 209 33.01 29.85 -21.82
CA PRO A 209 33.54 28.99 -22.88
C PRO A 209 33.88 27.57 -22.40
N GLU A 210 34.49 27.43 -21.22
CA GLU A 210 34.82 26.10 -20.67
C GLU A 210 33.59 25.31 -20.20
N ILE A 211 32.51 25.99 -19.79
CA ILE A 211 31.24 25.31 -19.47
C ILE A 211 30.58 24.82 -20.75
N ILE A 212 30.62 25.62 -21.82
CA ILE A 212 30.11 25.24 -23.13
C ILE A 212 30.90 24.05 -23.69
N ALA A 213 32.23 24.10 -23.65
CA ALA A 213 33.09 23.02 -24.10
C ALA A 213 32.91 21.73 -23.28
N LEU A 214 32.77 21.86 -21.95
CA LEU A 214 32.47 20.71 -21.10
C LEU A 214 31.09 20.14 -21.41
N ALA A 215 30.08 20.99 -21.58
CA ALA A 215 28.72 20.57 -21.90
C ALA A 215 28.66 19.81 -23.23
N ASP A 216 29.36 20.28 -24.26
CA ASP A 216 29.47 19.59 -25.55
C ASP A 216 30.11 18.20 -25.39
N ARG A 217 31.26 18.13 -24.70
CA ARG A 217 31.95 16.85 -24.41
C ARG A 217 31.08 15.86 -23.64
N LEU A 218 30.27 16.35 -22.70
CA LEU A 218 29.36 15.53 -21.89
C LEU A 218 27.99 15.28 -22.55
N GLN A 219 27.77 15.81 -23.76
CA GLN A 219 26.47 15.79 -24.45
C GLN A 219 25.32 16.31 -23.57
N ARG A 220 25.55 17.46 -22.94
CA ARG A 220 24.63 18.14 -22.02
C ARG A 220 24.43 19.59 -22.42
N VAL A 221 23.40 20.22 -21.85
CA VAL A 221 23.18 21.66 -21.99
C VAL A 221 24.08 22.44 -21.00
N PRO A 222 24.68 23.57 -21.41
CA PRO A 222 25.57 24.37 -20.55
C PRO A 222 24.94 24.81 -19.22
N SER A 223 23.64 25.10 -19.23
CA SER A 223 22.88 25.44 -18.02
C SER A 223 22.81 24.31 -17.00
N SER A 224 22.73 23.06 -17.46
CA SER A 224 22.73 21.88 -16.57
C SER A 224 24.10 21.64 -15.96
N VAL A 225 25.18 21.91 -16.71
CA VAL A 225 26.56 21.80 -16.22
C VAL A 225 26.86 22.88 -15.18
N ALA A 226 26.52 24.14 -15.48
CA ALA A 226 26.68 25.26 -14.54
C ALA A 226 25.87 25.08 -13.26
N LEU A 227 24.65 24.54 -13.35
CA LEU A 227 23.84 24.21 -12.17
C LEU A 227 24.52 23.15 -11.32
N ARG A 228 24.99 22.05 -11.93
CA ARG A 228 25.69 20.98 -11.21
C ARG A 228 26.97 21.48 -10.55
N MET A 229 27.72 22.36 -11.22
CA MET A 229 28.91 23.01 -10.68
C MET A 229 28.60 23.84 -9.45
N ARG A 230 27.50 24.60 -9.46
CA ARG A 230 27.02 25.35 -8.28
C ARG A 230 26.68 24.41 -7.13
N ASP A 231 26.01 23.29 -7.44
CA ASP A 231 25.63 22.30 -6.43
C ASP A 231 26.88 21.69 -5.77
N LEU A 232 27.91 21.34 -6.57
CA LEU A 232 29.19 20.81 -6.07
C LEU A 232 30.01 21.85 -5.31
N ALA A 233 30.01 23.12 -5.74
CA ALA A 233 30.70 24.20 -5.05
C ALA A 233 30.22 24.35 -3.59
N ALA A 234 28.91 24.26 -3.36
CA ALA A 234 28.32 24.31 -2.03
C ALA A 234 28.79 23.17 -1.09
N ALA A 235 29.33 22.07 -1.63
CA ALA A 235 29.91 20.99 -0.84
C ALA A 235 31.40 21.19 -0.50
N HIS A 236 32.10 22.06 -1.22
CA HIS A 236 33.49 22.42 -0.95
C HIS A 236 33.62 23.51 0.13
N ASP A 237 32.57 24.31 0.34
CA ASP A 237 32.56 25.37 1.35
C ASP A 237 32.60 24.81 2.79
N GLU A 238 31.98 23.65 3.05
CA GLU A 238 32.02 22.94 4.34
C GLU A 238 32.14 21.41 4.15
N PRO A 239 33.37 20.85 4.14
CA PRO A 239 33.58 19.41 3.99
C PRO A 239 32.80 18.60 5.04
N GLY A 240 31.98 17.65 4.58
CA GLY A 240 31.13 16.79 5.44
C GLY A 240 29.75 17.38 5.77
N VAL A 241 29.48 18.64 5.41
CA VAL A 241 28.15 19.26 5.51
C VAL A 241 27.56 19.41 4.11
N TYR A 242 26.55 18.60 3.81
CA TYR A 242 25.92 18.59 2.49
C TYR A 242 24.57 19.31 2.48
N PRO A 243 24.26 20.11 1.45
CA PRO A 243 22.96 20.74 1.29
C PRO A 243 21.83 19.69 1.42
N SER A 244 20.83 19.99 2.25
CA SER A 244 19.68 19.09 2.41
C SER A 244 18.92 18.99 1.09
N SER A 245 18.38 17.81 0.76
CA SER A 245 17.51 17.61 -0.41
C SER A 245 16.20 18.43 -0.41
N LYS A 246 15.97 19.24 0.64
CA LYS A 246 14.82 20.14 0.77
C LYS A 246 15.25 21.57 0.40
N GLY A 247 15.37 21.80 -0.89
CA GLY A 247 15.69 23.08 -1.53
C GLY A 247 15.83 22.90 -3.04
N SER A 248 15.99 23.98 -3.80
CA SER A 248 16.15 23.97 -5.28
C SER A 248 17.38 23.20 -5.79
N VAL A 249 18.20 22.67 -4.88
CA VAL A 249 19.46 21.97 -5.11
C VAL A 249 19.27 20.48 -4.81
N ALA A 250 19.20 19.66 -5.85
CA ALA A 250 19.04 18.21 -5.72
C ALA A 250 20.42 17.55 -5.55
N PHE A 251 21.06 17.73 -4.39
CA PHE A 251 22.37 17.13 -4.08
C PHE A 251 22.23 15.61 -3.94
N THR A 252 22.84 14.85 -4.87
CA THR A 252 22.64 13.39 -4.99
C THR A 252 23.70 12.59 -4.23
N LYS A 253 23.49 11.27 -4.06
CA LYS A 253 24.52 10.36 -3.53
C LYS A 253 25.81 10.37 -4.36
N LEU A 254 25.68 10.58 -5.68
CA LEU A 254 26.82 10.66 -6.59
C LEU A 254 27.64 11.93 -6.36
N ASP A 255 26.98 13.06 -6.05
CA ASP A 255 27.67 14.32 -5.75
C ASP A 255 28.49 14.23 -4.47
N ARG A 256 27.94 13.60 -3.41
CA ARG A 256 28.67 13.34 -2.16
C ARG A 256 29.95 12.57 -2.42
N LYS A 257 29.84 11.44 -3.15
CA LYS A 257 30.98 10.58 -3.48
C LYS A 257 32.10 11.34 -4.21
N VAL A 258 31.74 12.24 -5.12
CA VAL A 258 32.72 13.01 -5.90
C VAL A 258 33.29 14.18 -5.10
N ALA A 259 32.48 14.86 -4.29
CA ALA A 259 32.93 15.96 -3.43
C ALA A 259 33.90 15.47 -2.34
N ASP A 260 33.68 14.27 -1.78
CA ASP A 260 34.55 13.62 -0.79
C ASP A 260 35.90 13.12 -1.37
N ARG A 261 36.10 13.16 -2.69
CA ARG A 261 37.34 12.73 -3.36
C ARG A 261 38.46 13.76 -3.19
#